data_AF-A0A852LG18-F1
#
_entry.id   AF-A0A852LG18-F1
#
_cell.length_a   1.000
_cell.length_b   1.000
_cell.length_c   1.000
_cell.angle_alpha   90.00
_cell.angle_beta   90.00
_cell.angle_gamma   90.00
#
_symmetry.space_group_name_H-M   'P 1'
#
loop_
_entity.id
_entity.type
_entity.pdbx_description
1 polymer ?
#
loop_
_entity_poly.entity_id
_entity_poly.type
_entity_poly.pdbx_seq_one_letter_code
_entity_poly.pdbx_strand_id
1 'polypeptide(L)'
;LHLSAVKLAELHSDLKIQEKDELSWKKLKAEGLDEDGEKEAKLRRNLNVIMTKYGMNGKKDSQLVDTNHIKDGTESDTLDDPRLEKLWSKAKTSGKFSDEELDKLWREFKHHKEKIHEYNILLETVSRTEDMHKNVINPSEENLVKEEVLHNKHRELKDKLRSINQGFERLRKVSHQGYDKTSEFEEPRVIDLWDMAKSANFTEKELESFREELKHFEAKIEKHHHYQKQLEISHQKLKHVEGTGDKDHLNRNKEKYAMLEEKTKELGYKVKKHLQDLSSRISQGLQHNEL
;
A
#
# COMPACT_ATOMS: atom_id res chain seq x y z
N LEU A 1 40.53 -3.98 -10.68
CA LEU A 1 41.31 -2.71 -10.72
C LEU A 1 42.75 -3.04 -11.11
N HIS A 2 43.13 -2.91 -12.38
CA HIS A 2 44.54 -3.03 -12.80
C HIS A 2 45.17 -1.63 -12.69
N LEU A 3 45.75 -1.31 -11.52
CA LEU A 3 46.52 -0.09 -11.31
C LEU A 3 47.96 -0.32 -11.75
N SER A 4 48.61 0.69 -12.34
CA SER A 4 50.03 0.60 -12.70
C SER A 4 50.89 0.41 -11.45
N ALA A 5 52.03 -0.28 -11.56
CA ALA A 5 52.91 -0.60 -10.43
C ALA A 5 53.34 0.66 -9.64
N VAL A 6 53.53 1.79 -10.33
CA VAL A 6 53.84 3.09 -9.72
C VAL A 6 52.66 3.62 -8.89
N LYS A 7 51.44 3.60 -9.45
CA LYS A 7 50.23 4.04 -8.74
C LYS A 7 49.90 3.13 -7.55
N LEU A 8 50.23 1.85 -7.62
CA LEU A 8 50.04 0.90 -6.53
C LEU A 8 51.03 1.16 -5.38
N ALA A 9 52.30 1.44 -5.70
CA ALA A 9 53.30 1.82 -4.70
C ALA A 9 52.94 3.16 -4.00
N GLU A 10 52.47 4.15 -4.77
CA GLU A 10 51.97 5.42 -4.22
C GLU A 10 50.73 5.22 -3.35
N LEU A 11 49.74 4.44 -3.80
CA LEU A 11 48.54 4.11 -3.01
C LEU A 11 48.92 3.40 -1.71
N HIS A 12 49.86 2.46 -1.76
CA HIS A 12 50.34 1.75 -0.58
C HIS A 12 51.03 2.68 0.42
N SER A 13 51.82 3.65 -0.07
CA SER A 13 52.42 4.68 0.77
C SER A 13 51.37 5.60 1.40
N ASP A 14 50.42 6.08 0.59
CA ASP A 14 49.33 6.97 1.04
C ASP A 14 48.44 6.28 2.09
N LEU A 15 48.10 4.99 1.89
CA LEU A 15 47.34 4.19 2.86
C LEU A 15 48.10 3.93 4.15
N LYS A 16 49.42 3.70 4.08
CA LYS A 16 50.26 3.50 5.27
C LYS A 16 50.35 4.76 6.13
N ILE A 17 50.39 5.94 5.49
CA ILE A 17 50.35 7.23 6.18
C ILE A 17 48.96 7.42 6.83
N GLN A 18 47.89 7.14 6.08
CA GLN A 18 46.52 7.21 6.58
C GLN A 18 46.29 6.28 7.79
N GLU A 19 46.81 5.05 7.77
CA GLU A 19 46.72 4.09 8.88
C GLU A 19 47.45 4.60 10.14
N LYS A 20 48.63 5.18 9.97
CA LYS A 20 49.39 5.78 11.07
C LYS A 20 48.63 6.96 11.69
N ASP A 21 48.06 7.82 10.85
CA ASP A 21 47.27 8.97 11.29
C ASP A 21 45.99 8.51 12.01
N GLU A 22 45.30 7.49 11.49
CA GLU A 22 44.12 6.89 12.13
C GLU A 22 44.47 6.27 13.50
N LEU A 23 45.59 5.58 13.62
CA LEU A 23 46.02 4.95 14.87
C LEU A 23 46.39 6.01 15.91
N SER A 24 47.05 7.10 15.49
CA SER A 24 47.33 8.24 16.37
C SER A 24 46.06 8.97 16.82
N TRP A 25 45.10 9.14 15.91
CA TRP A 25 43.80 9.73 16.24
C TRP A 25 42.99 8.84 17.19
N LYS A 26 42.96 7.51 16.99
CA LYS A 26 42.29 6.58 17.92
C LYS A 26 42.86 6.66 19.34
N LYS A 27 44.18 6.83 19.49
CA LYS A 27 44.83 7.07 20.79
C LYS A 27 44.38 8.40 21.40
N LEU A 28 44.42 9.48 20.64
CA LEU A 28 43.97 10.81 21.08
C LEU A 28 42.48 10.84 21.44
N LYS A 29 41.63 10.10 20.71
CA LYS A 29 40.20 9.95 20.98
C LYS A 29 39.94 9.16 22.26
N ALA A 30 40.72 8.10 22.51
CA ALA A 30 40.64 7.34 23.76
C ALA A 30 41.05 8.19 24.99
N GLU A 31 41.92 9.19 24.76
CA GLU A 31 42.37 10.17 25.76
C GLU A 31 41.43 11.39 25.88
N GLY A 32 40.39 11.50 25.04
CA GLY A 32 39.41 12.61 25.09
C GLY A 32 39.94 13.97 24.60
N LEU A 33 40.99 13.99 23.78
CA LEU A 33 41.70 15.22 23.36
C LEU A 33 41.29 15.74 21.97
N ASP A 34 40.15 15.30 21.43
CA ASP A 34 39.60 15.72 20.13
C ASP A 34 38.11 16.08 20.25
N GLU A 35 37.79 16.97 21.20
CA GLU A 35 36.43 17.46 21.46
C GLU A 35 35.84 18.23 20.25
N ASP A 36 36.69 18.93 19.49
CA ASP A 36 36.29 19.71 18.31
C ASP A 36 36.05 18.84 17.05
N GLY A 37 36.45 17.56 17.08
CA GLY A 37 36.33 16.63 15.95
C GLY A 37 37.11 17.05 14.70
N GLU A 38 38.00 18.04 14.79
CA GLU A 38 38.74 18.58 13.66
C GLU A 38 39.72 17.55 13.10
N LYS A 39 40.38 16.78 13.97
CA LYS A 39 41.32 15.72 13.55
C LYS A 39 40.57 14.56 12.89
N GLU A 40 39.40 14.20 13.41
CA GLU A 40 38.51 13.23 12.77
C GLU A 40 38.07 13.70 11.38
N ALA A 41 37.65 14.96 11.26
CA ALA A 41 37.22 15.54 10.00
C ALA A 41 38.37 15.61 8.97
N LYS A 42 39.59 15.94 9.40
CA LYS A 42 40.79 15.96 8.55
C LYS A 42 41.17 14.55 8.08
N LEU A 43 41.12 13.55 8.96
CA LEU A 43 41.38 12.15 8.61
C LEU A 43 40.38 11.63 7.58
N ARG A 44 39.09 11.91 7.78
CA ARG A 44 38.01 11.56 6.84
C ARG A 44 38.16 12.26 5.49
N ARG A 45 38.54 13.55 5.48
CA ARG A 45 38.84 14.29 4.25
C ARG A 45 40.02 13.69 3.49
N ASN A 46 41.12 13.38 4.19
CA ASN A 46 42.30 12.75 3.57
C ASN A 46 41.95 11.40 2.96
N LEU A 47 41.16 10.57 3.66
CA LEU A 47 40.69 9.29 3.13
C LEU A 47 39.85 9.49 1.86
N ASN A 48 38.92 10.44 1.88
CA ASN A 48 38.08 10.75 0.71
C ASN A 48 38.93 11.25 -0.48
N VAL A 49 39.97 12.05 -0.23
CA VAL A 49 40.89 12.51 -1.27
C VAL A 49 41.66 11.33 -1.87
N ILE A 50 42.18 10.40 -1.05
CA ILE A 50 42.85 9.19 -1.53
C ILE A 50 41.86 8.32 -2.35
N MET A 51 40.67 8.06 -1.82
CA MET A 51 39.64 7.28 -2.53
C MET A 51 39.25 7.93 -3.86
N THR A 52 39.17 9.26 -3.93
CA THR A 52 38.88 10.00 -5.17
C THR A 52 40.05 9.95 -6.15
N LYS A 53 41.28 10.16 -5.67
CA LYS A 53 42.53 10.13 -6.46
C LYS A 53 42.71 8.79 -7.18
N TYR A 54 42.31 7.69 -6.57
CA TYR A 54 42.43 6.34 -7.14
C TYR A 54 41.13 5.77 -7.72
N GLY A 55 40.07 6.58 -7.83
CA GLY A 55 38.78 6.17 -8.42
C GLY A 55 38.04 5.08 -7.62
N MET A 56 38.36 4.94 -6.32
CA MET A 56 37.73 4.00 -5.38
C MET A 56 36.51 4.61 -4.68
N ASN A 57 36.18 5.88 -4.97
CA ASN A 57 35.01 6.56 -4.44
C ASN A 57 33.73 6.01 -5.08
N GLY A 58 33.25 4.87 -4.60
CA GLY A 58 31.88 4.43 -4.83
C GLY A 58 30.94 5.46 -4.20
N LYS A 59 29.88 5.85 -4.91
CA LYS A 59 28.84 6.75 -4.41
C LYS A 59 28.45 6.28 -3.02
N LYS A 60 28.79 7.07 -2.00
CA LYS A 60 28.43 6.77 -0.62
C LYS A 60 26.94 7.01 -0.53
N ASP A 61 26.15 5.95 -0.69
CA ASP A 61 24.72 5.96 -0.44
C ASP A 61 24.53 6.39 1.00
N SER A 62 24.28 7.68 1.19
CA SER A 62 23.77 8.23 2.42
C SER A 62 22.32 7.77 2.53
N GLN A 63 22.12 6.49 2.80
CA GLN A 63 20.87 6.00 3.35
C GLN A 63 20.72 6.60 4.75
N LEU A 64 20.26 7.85 4.80
CA LEU A 64 19.57 8.39 5.96
C LEU A 64 18.25 7.64 6.04
N VAL A 65 18.30 6.44 6.60
CA VAL A 65 17.09 5.72 7.02
C VAL A 65 16.69 6.37 8.33
N ASP A 66 16.11 7.58 8.24
CA ASP A 66 15.37 8.16 9.35
C ASP A 66 14.11 7.30 9.50
N THR A 67 14.23 6.26 10.34
CA THR A 67 13.08 5.48 10.79
C THR A 67 12.23 6.38 11.67
N ASN A 68 11.20 7.00 11.07
CA ASN A 68 10.16 7.74 11.78
C ASN A 68 9.28 6.77 12.59
N HIS A 69 9.84 6.14 13.61
CA HIS A 69 9.07 5.37 14.59
C HIS A 69 8.87 6.23 15.83
N ILE A 70 7.81 7.04 15.82
CA ILE A 70 7.32 7.68 17.04
C ILE A 70 6.46 6.64 17.73
N LYS A 71 7.00 6.04 18.81
CA LYS A 71 6.23 5.20 19.72
C LYS A 71 5.40 6.14 20.61
N ASP A 72 4.30 6.66 20.08
CA ASP A 72 3.37 7.43 20.89
C ASP A 72 2.47 6.46 21.68
N GLY A 73 2.59 6.52 23.00
CA GLY A 73 1.94 5.64 23.96
C GLY A 73 0.48 6.01 24.22
N THR A 74 -0.27 6.37 23.20
CA THR A 74 -1.71 6.61 23.28
C THR A 74 -2.45 5.42 22.68
N GLU A 75 -2.43 4.30 23.41
CA GLU A 75 -3.38 3.21 23.19
C GLU A 75 -4.79 3.70 23.57
N SER A 76 -5.43 4.49 22.71
CA SER A 76 -6.88 4.58 22.75
C SER A 76 -7.41 3.27 22.17
N ASP A 77 -7.87 2.40 23.07
CA ASP A 77 -8.56 1.14 22.80
C ASP A 77 -9.92 1.34 22.08
N THR A 78 -10.21 2.58 21.68
CA THR A 78 -11.39 2.95 20.89
C THR A 78 -11.07 2.90 19.41
N LEU A 79 -11.92 2.21 18.65
CA LEU A 79 -11.90 2.30 17.20
C LEU A 79 -12.47 3.67 16.81
N ASP A 80 -11.63 4.70 16.79
CA ASP A 80 -12.06 6.10 16.54
C ASP A 80 -12.71 6.30 15.14
N ASP A 81 -12.68 5.27 14.29
CA ASP A 81 -13.33 5.23 12.97
C ASP A 81 -14.73 4.59 13.03
N PRO A 82 -15.81 5.34 12.69
CA PRO A 82 -17.19 4.82 12.66
C PRO A 82 -17.39 3.62 11.72
N ARG A 83 -16.47 3.42 10.77
CA ARG A 83 -16.49 2.28 9.83
C ARG A 83 -15.93 1.02 10.47
N LEU A 84 -14.84 1.14 11.23
CA LEU A 84 -14.23 0.01 11.94
C LEU A 84 -15.15 -0.43 13.08
N GLU A 85 -15.77 0.50 13.82
CA GLU A 85 -16.77 0.18 14.84
C GLU A 85 -17.97 -0.57 14.29
N LYS A 86 -18.46 -0.19 13.11
CA LYS A 86 -19.57 -0.91 12.44
C LYS A 86 -19.18 -2.35 12.11
N LEU A 87 -17.98 -2.56 11.58
CA LEU A 87 -17.48 -3.91 11.27
C LEU A 87 -17.26 -4.74 12.54
N TRP A 88 -16.71 -4.13 13.58
CA TRP A 88 -16.54 -4.78 14.88
C TRP A 88 -17.87 -5.15 15.52
N SER A 89 -18.83 -4.22 15.55
CA SER A 89 -20.19 -4.45 16.07
C SER A 89 -20.90 -5.53 15.28
N LYS A 90 -20.73 -5.57 13.95
CA LYS A 90 -21.27 -6.62 13.08
C LYS A 90 -20.60 -7.97 13.36
N ALA A 91 -19.29 -8.02 13.55
CA ALA A 91 -18.58 -9.26 13.91
C ALA A 91 -19.00 -9.79 15.29
N LYS A 92 -19.11 -8.91 16.30
CA LYS A 92 -19.54 -9.26 17.65
C LYS A 92 -21.00 -9.73 17.72
N THR A 93 -21.89 -9.09 16.96
CA THR A 93 -23.32 -9.44 16.91
C THR A 93 -23.57 -10.67 16.04
N SER A 94 -22.69 -10.95 15.07
CA SER A 94 -22.80 -12.09 14.16
C SER A 94 -22.76 -13.44 14.87
N GLY A 95 -22.10 -13.55 16.03
CA GLY A 95 -22.03 -14.80 16.81
C GLY A 95 -21.30 -15.96 16.11
N LYS A 96 -20.72 -15.72 14.93
CA LYS A 96 -19.99 -16.70 14.11
C LYS A 96 -18.51 -16.84 14.48
N PHE A 97 -18.03 -16.03 15.41
CA PHE A 97 -16.64 -16.00 15.81
C PHE A 97 -16.49 -16.59 17.20
N SER A 98 -15.47 -17.43 17.38
CA SER A 98 -14.95 -17.77 18.70
C SER A 98 -14.37 -16.52 19.38
N ASP A 99 -14.35 -16.49 20.72
CA ASP A 99 -13.69 -15.42 21.49
C ASP A 99 -12.21 -15.23 21.08
N GLU A 100 -11.52 -16.33 20.73
CA GLU A 100 -10.13 -16.27 20.24
C GLU A 100 -10.02 -15.64 18.84
N GLU A 101 -11.04 -15.83 18.01
CA GLU A 101 -11.10 -15.26 16.66
C GLU A 101 -11.50 -13.80 16.69
N LEU A 102 -12.38 -13.41 17.63
CA LEU A 102 -12.69 -12.02 17.92
C LEU A 102 -11.44 -11.28 18.43
N ASP A 103 -10.63 -11.88 19.30
CA ASP A 103 -9.38 -11.25 19.76
C ASP A 103 -8.37 -11.07 18.61
N LYS A 104 -8.23 -12.07 17.73
CA LYS A 104 -7.40 -11.93 16.52
C LYS A 104 -7.91 -10.83 15.60
N LEU A 105 -9.23 -10.77 15.37
CA LEU A 105 -9.84 -9.75 14.54
C LEU A 105 -9.63 -8.36 15.16
N TRP A 106 -9.81 -8.22 16.47
CA TRP A 106 -9.55 -6.99 17.21
C TRP A 106 -8.10 -6.51 17.07
N ARG A 107 -7.13 -7.43 17.18
CA ARG A 107 -5.71 -7.11 16.93
C ARG A 107 -5.48 -6.64 15.50
N GLU A 108 -6.11 -7.27 14.51
CA GLU A 108 -6.02 -6.80 13.13
C GLU A 108 -6.65 -5.41 12.93
N PHE A 109 -7.78 -5.11 13.59
CA PHE A 109 -8.39 -3.78 13.61
C PHE A 109 -7.46 -2.73 14.24
N LYS A 110 -6.82 -3.06 15.38
CA LYS A 110 -5.83 -2.19 16.03
C LYS A 110 -4.63 -1.92 15.12
N HIS A 111 -4.07 -2.96 14.50
CA HIS A 111 -2.99 -2.81 13.53
C HIS A 111 -3.39 -2.00 12.30
N HIS A 112 -4.65 -2.09 11.86
CA HIS A 112 -5.13 -1.27 10.76
C HIS A 112 -5.22 0.22 11.13
N LYS A 113 -5.69 0.53 12.35
CA LYS A 113 -5.66 1.88 12.92
C LYS A 113 -4.22 2.42 13.02
N GLU A 114 -3.29 1.62 13.55
CA GLU A 114 -1.87 1.96 13.63
C GLU A 114 -1.30 2.28 12.23
N LYS A 115 -1.59 1.45 11.22
CA LYS A 115 -1.16 1.71 9.83
C LYS A 115 -1.72 3.02 9.26
N ILE A 116 -2.99 3.35 9.54
CA ILE A 116 -3.59 4.63 9.13
C ILE A 116 -2.88 5.79 9.81
N HIS A 117 -2.60 5.66 11.11
CA HIS A 117 -1.89 6.67 11.87
C HIS A 117 -0.46 6.89 11.35
N GLU A 118 0.29 5.81 11.11
CA GLU A 118 1.62 5.86 10.49
C GLU A 118 1.59 6.53 9.10
N TYR A 119 0.55 6.25 8.31
CA TYR A 119 0.34 6.91 7.02
C TYR A 119 0.10 8.42 7.19
N ASN A 120 -0.70 8.83 8.17
CA ASN A 120 -0.96 10.25 8.45
C ASN A 120 0.30 10.98 8.92
N ILE A 121 1.13 10.38 9.78
CA ILE A 121 2.42 10.95 10.20
C ILE A 121 3.36 11.07 8.99
N LEU A 122 3.45 10.03 8.16
CA LEU A 122 4.29 10.07 6.96
C LEU A 122 3.80 11.16 6.00
N LEU A 123 2.48 11.29 5.83
CA LEU A 123 1.87 12.31 5.00
C LEU A 123 2.21 13.70 5.51
N GLU A 124 2.05 13.95 6.81
CA GLU A 124 2.39 15.23 7.44
C GLU A 124 3.88 15.55 7.28
N THR A 125 4.75 14.55 7.44
CA THR A 125 6.20 14.70 7.23
C THR A 125 6.49 15.10 5.78
N VAL A 126 5.90 14.42 4.81
CA VAL A 126 6.07 14.71 3.38
C VAL A 126 5.54 16.10 3.04
N SER A 127 4.35 16.47 3.54
CA SER A 127 3.78 17.81 3.33
C SER A 127 4.64 18.92 3.94
N ARG A 128 5.16 18.72 5.17
CA ARG A 128 6.10 19.67 5.79
C ARG A 128 7.38 19.82 4.97
N THR A 129 7.96 18.72 4.48
CA THR A 129 9.14 18.79 3.61
C THR A 129 8.82 19.48 2.29
N GLU A 130 7.70 19.17 1.65
CA GLU A 130 7.28 19.77 0.39
C GLU A 130 7.04 21.28 0.50
N ASP A 131 6.44 21.73 1.61
CA ASP A 131 6.26 23.17 1.87
C ASP A 131 7.58 23.88 2.20
N MET A 132 8.55 23.20 2.83
CA MET A 132 9.92 23.73 2.95
C MET A 132 10.60 23.90 1.58
N HIS A 133 10.30 23.04 0.61
CA HIS A 133 10.87 23.09 -0.74
C HIS A 133 10.23 24.17 -1.64
N LYS A 134 8.98 24.59 -1.39
CA LYS A 134 8.33 25.68 -2.16
C LYS A 134 8.96 27.06 -1.98
N ASN A 135 9.75 27.26 -0.92
CA ASN A 135 10.37 28.56 -0.59
C ASN A 135 11.84 28.69 -1.07
N VAL A 136 12.37 27.73 -1.83
CA VAL A 136 13.77 27.75 -2.29
C VAL A 136 13.85 28.09 -3.78
N ILE A 137 14.36 29.29 -4.12
CA ILE A 137 14.36 29.85 -5.48
C ILE A 137 15.58 29.39 -6.33
N ASN A 138 16.44 28.49 -5.84
CA ASN A 138 17.68 28.14 -6.54
C ASN A 138 17.70 26.68 -7.03
N PRO A 139 17.71 26.40 -8.35
CA PRO A 139 17.80 25.05 -8.90
C PRO A 139 19.28 24.59 -8.89
N SER A 140 19.77 24.15 -7.73
CA SER A 140 21.08 23.49 -7.61
C SER A 140 20.93 21.96 -7.79
N GLU A 141 22.00 21.26 -8.15
CA GLU A 141 22.05 19.78 -8.26
C GLU A 141 21.59 19.06 -6.98
N GLU A 142 21.68 19.73 -5.82
CA GLU A 142 21.15 19.25 -4.53
C GLU A 142 19.62 19.16 -4.50
N ASN A 143 18.90 19.96 -5.30
CA ASN A 143 17.44 19.88 -5.42
C ASN A 143 16.98 18.66 -6.20
N LEU A 144 17.74 18.19 -7.20
CA LEU A 144 17.37 16.97 -7.95
C LEU A 144 17.43 15.72 -7.05
N VAL A 145 18.44 15.64 -6.18
CA VAL A 145 18.55 14.55 -5.19
C VAL A 145 17.44 14.65 -4.14
N LYS A 146 17.08 15.86 -3.71
CA LYS A 146 15.96 16.09 -2.78
C LYS A 146 14.59 15.79 -3.42
N GLU A 147 14.43 16.06 -4.71
CA GLU A 147 13.23 15.74 -5.50
C GLU A 147 13.08 14.22 -5.70
N GLU A 148 14.17 13.49 -5.95
CA GLU A 148 14.15 12.01 -5.94
C GLU A 148 13.75 11.44 -4.57
N VAL A 149 14.25 12.03 -3.47
CA VAL A 149 13.84 11.63 -2.11
C VAL A 149 12.35 11.90 -1.88
N LEU A 150 11.83 13.05 -2.30
CA LEU A 150 10.40 13.36 -2.23
C LEU A 150 9.57 12.39 -3.07
N HIS A 151 9.99 12.07 -4.30
CA HIS A 151 9.29 11.10 -5.14
C HIS A 151 9.29 9.70 -4.52
N ASN A 152 10.39 9.29 -3.89
CA ASN A 152 10.47 8.03 -3.15
C ASN A 152 9.52 8.01 -1.95
N LYS A 153 9.43 9.11 -1.20
CA LYS A 153 8.47 9.24 -0.08
C LYS A 153 7.01 9.24 -0.57
N HIS A 154 6.72 9.87 -1.71
CA HIS A 154 5.40 9.80 -2.34
C HIS A 154 5.04 8.40 -2.85
N ARG A 155 6.03 7.64 -3.35
CA ARG A 155 5.84 6.23 -3.70
C ARG A 155 5.52 5.40 -2.46
N GLU A 156 6.28 5.58 -1.38
CA GLU A 156 6.03 4.92 -0.09
C GLU A 156 4.62 5.22 0.46
N LEU A 157 4.17 6.48 0.36
CA LEU A 157 2.80 6.88 0.73
C LEU A 157 1.74 6.14 -0.08
N LYS A 158 1.91 6.05 -1.41
CA LYS A 158 0.98 5.33 -2.29
C LYS A 158 0.94 3.83 -1.96
N ASP A 159 2.09 3.23 -1.66
CA ASP A 159 2.19 1.82 -1.31
C ASP A 159 1.53 1.55 0.05
N LYS A 160 1.76 2.40 1.06
CA LYS A 160 1.08 2.32 2.37
C LYS A 160 -0.43 2.50 2.22
N LEU A 161 -0.89 3.47 1.43
CA LEU A 161 -2.32 3.67 1.17
C LEU A 161 -2.95 2.44 0.52
N ARG A 162 -2.27 1.81 -0.45
CA ARG A 162 -2.73 0.58 -1.08
C ARG A 162 -2.79 -0.59 -0.09
N SER A 163 -1.79 -0.72 0.78
CA SER A 163 -1.76 -1.73 1.85
C SER A 163 -2.88 -1.55 2.87
N ILE A 164 -3.15 -0.30 3.28
CA ILE A 164 -4.27 0.06 4.15
C ILE A 164 -5.58 -0.35 3.49
N ASN A 165 -5.83 0.08 2.25
CA ASN A 165 -7.08 -0.26 1.55
C ASN A 165 -7.28 -1.78 1.40
N GLN A 166 -6.22 -2.53 1.07
CA GLN A 166 -6.28 -3.99 1.02
C GLN A 166 -6.55 -4.61 2.39
N GLY A 167 -5.92 -4.08 3.45
CA GLY A 167 -6.16 -4.51 4.83
C GLY A 167 -7.59 -4.25 5.27
N PHE A 168 -8.16 -3.10 4.92
CA PHE A 168 -9.55 -2.76 5.21
C PHE A 168 -10.52 -3.69 4.47
N GLU A 169 -10.31 -3.93 3.18
CA GLU A 169 -11.14 -4.86 2.41
C GLU A 169 -11.04 -6.30 2.95
N ARG A 170 -9.85 -6.72 3.41
CA ARG A 170 -9.69 -8.01 4.09
C ARG A 170 -10.45 -8.04 5.42
N LEU A 171 -10.29 -7.04 6.28
CA LEU A 171 -11.02 -6.92 7.55
C LEU A 171 -12.54 -6.93 7.32
N ARG A 172 -12.99 -6.23 6.27
CA ARG A 172 -14.39 -6.23 5.85
C ARG A 172 -14.85 -7.62 5.44
N LYS A 173 -14.09 -8.32 4.59
CA LYS A 173 -14.40 -9.70 4.19
C LYS A 173 -14.47 -10.63 5.40
N VAL A 174 -13.44 -10.65 6.24
CA VAL A 174 -13.37 -11.49 7.44
C VAL A 174 -14.51 -11.18 8.41
N SER A 175 -14.82 -9.90 8.63
CA SER A 175 -15.95 -9.48 9.48
C SER A 175 -17.31 -9.98 8.99
N HIS A 176 -17.51 -10.15 7.67
CA HIS A 176 -18.74 -10.68 7.08
C HIS A 176 -18.74 -12.22 6.98
N GLN A 177 -17.61 -12.82 6.62
CA GLN A 177 -17.47 -14.24 6.30
C GLN A 177 -17.17 -15.11 7.52
N GLY A 178 -16.59 -14.55 8.58
CA GLY A 178 -15.90 -15.35 9.60
C GLY A 178 -14.48 -15.73 9.16
N TYR A 179 -13.72 -16.36 10.06
CA TYR A 179 -12.43 -17.00 9.69
C TYR A 179 -12.62 -18.34 8.97
N ASP A 180 -13.86 -18.78 8.78
CA ASP A 180 -14.13 -20.12 8.26
C ASP A 180 -13.80 -20.22 6.76
N LYS A 181 -13.02 -21.24 6.41
CA LYS A 181 -12.57 -21.53 5.03
C LYS A 181 -13.67 -22.16 4.18
N THR A 182 -14.85 -22.38 4.76
CA THR A 182 -16.04 -22.95 4.10
C THR A 182 -16.88 -21.89 3.39
N SER A 183 -16.44 -20.63 3.30
CA SER A 183 -17.17 -19.59 2.58
C SER A 183 -17.26 -19.95 1.10
N GLU A 184 -18.43 -20.44 0.69
CA GLU A 184 -18.74 -20.82 -0.69
C GLU A 184 -18.81 -19.63 -1.65
N PHE A 185 -18.77 -18.41 -1.11
CA PHE A 185 -18.87 -17.14 -1.83
C PHE A 185 -17.76 -16.19 -1.37
N GLU A 186 -17.20 -15.41 -2.31
CA GLU A 186 -16.16 -14.40 -2.11
C GLU A 186 -16.72 -12.97 -1.96
N GLU A 187 -17.88 -12.68 -2.56
CA GLU A 187 -18.50 -11.35 -2.56
C GLU A 187 -19.33 -11.09 -1.29
N PRO A 188 -19.01 -10.05 -0.47
CA PRO A 188 -19.69 -9.78 0.80
C PRO A 188 -21.22 -9.61 0.69
N ARG A 189 -21.70 -9.05 -0.43
CA ARG A 189 -23.13 -8.86 -0.68
C ARG A 189 -23.86 -10.18 -0.92
N VAL A 190 -23.20 -11.13 -1.58
CA VAL A 190 -23.77 -12.46 -1.87
C VAL A 190 -23.85 -13.27 -0.58
N ILE A 191 -22.87 -13.11 0.31
CA ILE A 191 -22.85 -13.73 1.64
C ILE A 191 -23.95 -13.18 2.53
N ASP A 192 -24.12 -11.86 2.59
CA ASP A 192 -25.23 -11.25 3.34
C ASP A 192 -26.58 -11.79 2.83
N LEU A 193 -26.76 -11.94 1.50
CA LEU A 193 -27.96 -12.55 0.91
C LEU A 193 -28.12 -14.02 1.29
N TRP A 194 -27.05 -14.81 1.27
CA TRP A 194 -27.07 -16.22 1.65
C TRP A 194 -27.38 -16.41 3.13
N ASP A 195 -26.86 -15.56 4.01
CA ASP A 195 -27.16 -15.58 5.43
C ASP A 195 -28.61 -15.20 5.71
N MET A 196 -29.12 -14.16 5.03
CA MET A 196 -30.53 -13.80 5.12
C MET A 196 -31.42 -14.94 4.59
N ALA A 197 -31.02 -15.61 3.52
CA ALA A 197 -31.74 -16.78 3.00
C ALA A 197 -31.73 -17.96 3.98
N LYS A 198 -30.59 -18.29 4.61
CA LYS A 198 -30.54 -19.35 5.64
C LYS A 198 -31.40 -19.02 6.87
N SER A 199 -31.54 -17.74 7.21
CA SER A 199 -32.41 -17.29 8.31
C SER A 199 -33.89 -17.18 7.93
N ALA A 200 -34.22 -17.25 6.64
CA ALA A 200 -35.58 -17.23 6.15
C ALA A 200 -36.14 -18.67 6.05
N ASN A 201 -37.47 -18.78 6.06
CA ASN A 201 -38.18 -20.06 6.09
C ASN A 201 -38.18 -20.77 4.71
N PHE A 202 -37.02 -21.01 4.10
CA PHE A 202 -36.90 -21.73 2.84
C PHE A 202 -36.90 -23.25 3.06
N THR A 203 -37.44 -23.98 2.09
CA THR A 203 -37.25 -25.44 2.02
C THR A 203 -35.85 -25.78 1.50
N GLU A 204 -35.34 -26.98 1.80
CA GLU A 204 -34.00 -27.41 1.38
C GLU A 204 -33.79 -27.35 -0.15
N LYS A 205 -34.83 -27.66 -0.93
CA LYS A 205 -34.80 -27.57 -2.40
C LYS A 205 -34.72 -26.13 -2.91
N GLU A 206 -35.48 -25.23 -2.29
CA GLU A 206 -35.44 -23.81 -2.64
C GLU A 206 -34.11 -23.17 -2.24
N LEU A 207 -33.56 -23.60 -1.10
CA LEU A 207 -32.27 -23.15 -0.61
C LEU A 207 -31.14 -23.57 -1.56
N GLU A 208 -31.17 -24.79 -2.11
CA GLU A 208 -30.19 -25.23 -3.11
C GLU A 208 -30.36 -24.50 -4.46
N SER A 209 -31.60 -24.28 -4.92
CA SER A 209 -31.87 -23.46 -6.10
C SER A 209 -31.37 -22.02 -5.93
N PHE A 210 -31.60 -21.43 -4.76
CA PHE A 210 -31.13 -20.10 -4.41
C PHE A 210 -29.60 -20.04 -4.32
N ARG A 211 -28.96 -21.09 -3.82
CA ARG A 211 -27.50 -21.25 -3.78
C ARG A 211 -26.89 -21.24 -5.18
N GLU A 212 -27.47 -21.99 -6.12
CA GLU A 212 -27.03 -21.98 -7.52
C GLU A 212 -27.24 -20.61 -8.18
N GLU A 213 -28.38 -19.95 -7.92
CA GLU A 213 -28.65 -18.60 -8.42
C GLU A 213 -27.64 -17.58 -7.88
N LEU A 214 -27.27 -17.68 -6.59
CA LEU A 214 -26.23 -16.86 -5.97
C LEU A 214 -24.84 -17.13 -6.58
N LYS A 215 -24.49 -18.38 -6.90
CA LYS A 215 -23.22 -18.70 -7.59
C LYS A 215 -23.17 -18.08 -8.98
N HIS A 216 -24.27 -18.13 -9.72
CA HIS A 216 -24.36 -17.45 -11.01
C HIS A 216 -24.31 -15.92 -10.88
N PHE A 217 -24.91 -15.38 -9.83
CA PHE A 217 -24.86 -13.96 -9.54
C PHE A 217 -23.45 -13.50 -9.17
N GLU A 218 -22.72 -14.27 -8.37
CA GLU A 218 -21.31 -14.03 -8.06
C GLU A 218 -20.45 -14.04 -9.32
N ALA A 219 -20.58 -15.05 -10.20
CA ALA A 219 -19.86 -15.09 -11.46
C ALA A 219 -20.18 -13.87 -12.36
N LYS A 220 -21.41 -13.33 -12.31
CA LYS A 220 -21.77 -12.08 -13.00
C LYS A 220 -21.08 -10.86 -12.37
N ILE A 221 -20.99 -10.79 -11.04
CA ILE A 221 -20.30 -9.73 -10.31
C ILE A 221 -18.80 -9.77 -10.60
N GLU A 222 -18.19 -10.95 -10.59
CA GLU A 222 -16.77 -11.13 -10.88
C GLU A 222 -16.44 -10.68 -12.31
N LYS A 223 -17.26 -11.07 -13.30
CA LYS A 223 -17.15 -10.57 -14.68
C LYS A 223 -17.24 -9.05 -14.74
N HIS A 224 -18.21 -8.45 -14.06
CA HIS A 224 -18.34 -6.99 -14.01
C HIS A 224 -17.10 -6.34 -13.39
N HIS A 225 -16.56 -6.88 -12.30
CA HIS A 225 -15.35 -6.39 -11.68
C HIS A 225 -14.11 -6.53 -12.58
N HIS A 226 -14.02 -7.62 -13.34
CA HIS A 226 -12.98 -7.82 -14.35
C HIS A 226 -13.05 -6.76 -15.46
N TYR A 227 -14.24 -6.49 -16.00
CA TYR A 227 -14.44 -5.44 -17.01
C TYR A 227 -14.14 -4.04 -16.47
N GLN A 228 -14.50 -3.75 -15.21
CA GLN A 228 -14.12 -2.49 -14.55
C GLN A 228 -12.60 -2.33 -14.48
N LYS A 229 -11.86 -3.37 -14.07
CA LYS A 229 -10.39 -3.34 -14.07
C LYS A 229 -9.81 -3.14 -15.47
N GLN A 230 -10.34 -3.83 -16.47
CA GLN A 230 -9.91 -3.64 -17.86
C GLN A 230 -10.18 -2.23 -18.36
N LEU A 231 -11.32 -1.65 -18.00
CA LEU A 231 -11.69 -0.27 -18.33
C LEU A 231 -10.72 0.73 -17.70
N GLU A 232 -10.35 0.53 -16.44
CA GLU A 232 -9.38 1.38 -15.73
C GLU A 232 -7.99 1.33 -16.39
N ILE A 233 -7.51 0.13 -16.73
CA ILE A 233 -6.24 -0.05 -17.45
C ILE A 233 -6.31 0.62 -18.84
N SER A 234 -7.43 0.46 -19.55
CA SER A 234 -7.65 1.10 -20.85
C SER A 234 -7.66 2.62 -20.74
N HIS A 235 -8.28 3.16 -19.69
CA HIS A 235 -8.30 4.59 -19.38
C HIS A 235 -6.89 5.15 -19.13
N GLN A 236 -6.08 4.44 -18.35
CA GLN A 236 -4.69 4.82 -18.12
C GLN A 236 -3.88 4.80 -19.44
N LYS A 237 -4.05 3.75 -20.26
CA LYS A 237 -3.42 3.69 -21.59
C LYS A 237 -3.86 4.83 -22.51
N LEU A 238 -5.13 5.23 -22.46
CA LEU A 238 -5.65 6.36 -23.23
C LEU A 238 -4.94 7.65 -22.86
N LYS A 239 -4.85 7.97 -21.56
CA LYS A 239 -4.13 9.15 -21.06
C LYS A 239 -2.66 9.17 -21.46
N HIS A 240 -2.00 8.01 -21.49
CA HIS A 240 -0.61 7.92 -21.94
C HIS A 240 -0.47 8.15 -23.46
N VAL A 241 -1.38 7.60 -24.28
CA VAL A 241 -1.35 7.77 -25.75
C VAL A 241 -1.74 9.19 -26.17
N GLU A 242 -2.62 9.86 -25.43
CA GLU A 242 -2.95 11.28 -25.62
C GLU A 242 -1.70 12.18 -25.53
N GLY A 243 -0.73 11.82 -24.68
CA GLY A 243 0.55 12.53 -24.57
C GLY A 243 1.53 12.29 -25.72
N THR A 244 1.40 11.17 -26.45
CA THR A 244 2.33 10.78 -27.54
C THR A 244 1.95 11.36 -28.90
N GLY A 245 0.71 11.85 -29.06
CA GLY A 245 0.27 12.59 -30.27
C GLY A 245 -0.15 11.75 -31.48
N ASP A 246 -0.21 10.43 -31.36
CA ASP A 246 -0.64 9.53 -32.45
C ASP A 246 -2.17 9.44 -32.54
N LYS A 247 -2.76 10.13 -33.52
CA LYS A 247 -4.21 10.30 -33.67
C LYS A 247 -4.95 9.02 -34.03
N ASP A 248 -4.35 8.12 -34.79
CA ASP A 248 -5.01 6.87 -35.22
C ASP A 248 -5.04 5.84 -34.09
N HIS A 249 -3.96 5.76 -33.33
CA HIS A 249 -3.89 4.95 -32.11
C HIS A 249 -4.82 5.49 -31.01
N LEU A 250 -4.93 6.81 -30.89
CA LEU A 250 -5.86 7.46 -29.96
C LEU A 250 -7.33 7.12 -30.28
N ASN A 251 -7.74 7.25 -31.54
CA ASN A 251 -9.13 6.98 -31.94
C ASN A 251 -9.53 5.51 -31.71
N ARG A 252 -8.66 4.56 -32.09
CA ARG A 252 -8.91 3.12 -31.84
C ARG A 252 -8.99 2.80 -30.35
N ASN A 253 -8.17 3.44 -29.52
CA ASN A 253 -8.22 3.21 -28.08
C ASN A 253 -9.45 3.86 -27.43
N LYS A 254 -9.84 5.04 -27.90
CA LYS A 254 -11.05 5.74 -27.46
C LYS A 254 -12.33 4.95 -27.77
N GLU A 255 -12.41 4.35 -28.96
CA GLU A 255 -13.54 3.49 -29.35
C GLU A 255 -13.60 2.21 -28.49
N LYS A 256 -12.45 1.56 -28.26
CA LYS A 256 -12.36 0.40 -27.35
C LYS A 256 -12.74 0.78 -25.92
N TYR A 257 -12.31 1.94 -25.43
CA TYR A 257 -12.68 2.46 -24.12
C TYR A 257 -14.19 2.69 -24.03
N ALA A 258 -14.81 3.35 -25.02
CA ALA A 258 -16.25 3.60 -25.04
C ALA A 258 -17.07 2.29 -25.04
N MET A 259 -16.67 1.31 -25.86
CA MET A 259 -17.31 -0.01 -25.87
C MET A 259 -17.17 -0.77 -24.54
N LEU A 260 -15.99 -0.71 -23.91
CA LEU A 260 -15.78 -1.31 -22.59
C LEU A 260 -16.58 -0.58 -21.51
N GLU A 261 -16.68 0.74 -21.60
CA GLU A 261 -17.45 1.56 -20.66
C GLU A 261 -18.93 1.23 -20.73
N GLU A 262 -19.49 1.14 -21.94
CA GLU A 262 -20.89 0.77 -22.16
C GLU A 262 -21.20 -0.62 -21.63
N LYS A 263 -20.37 -1.63 -22.00
CA LYS A 263 -20.52 -3.00 -21.47
C LYS A 263 -20.42 -3.07 -19.95
N THR A 264 -19.51 -2.28 -19.37
CA THR A 264 -19.33 -2.22 -17.91
C THR A 264 -20.57 -1.61 -17.25
N LYS A 265 -21.11 -0.52 -17.79
CA LYS A 265 -22.36 0.10 -17.30
C LYS A 265 -23.56 -0.83 -17.42
N GLU A 266 -23.69 -1.53 -18.55
CA GLU A 266 -24.78 -2.48 -18.78
C GLU A 266 -24.71 -3.67 -17.80
N LEU A 267 -23.52 -4.25 -17.62
CA LEU A 267 -23.30 -5.31 -16.62
C LEU A 267 -23.56 -4.80 -15.20
N GLY A 268 -23.12 -3.58 -14.87
CA GLY A 268 -23.39 -2.97 -13.58
C GLY A 268 -24.90 -2.78 -13.32
N TYR A 269 -25.66 -2.37 -14.33
CA TYR A 269 -27.12 -2.29 -14.25
C TYR A 269 -27.75 -3.66 -14.04
N LYS A 270 -27.32 -4.69 -14.79
CA LYS A 270 -27.78 -6.07 -14.62
C LYS A 270 -27.47 -6.59 -13.21
N VAL A 271 -26.27 -6.36 -12.69
CA VAL A 271 -25.88 -6.76 -11.33
C VAL A 271 -26.77 -6.07 -10.30
N LYS A 272 -27.02 -4.77 -10.42
CA LYS A 272 -27.91 -4.03 -9.52
C LYS A 272 -29.34 -4.56 -9.56
N LYS A 273 -29.87 -4.86 -10.74
CA LYS A 273 -31.22 -5.40 -10.91
C LYS A 273 -31.36 -6.79 -10.27
N HIS A 274 -30.41 -7.70 -10.52
CA HIS A 274 -30.40 -9.01 -9.87
C HIS A 274 -30.24 -8.90 -8.36
N LEU A 275 -29.40 -7.99 -7.85
CA LEU A 275 -29.25 -7.76 -6.41
C LEU A 275 -30.58 -7.34 -5.77
N GLN A 276 -31.30 -6.41 -6.41
CA GLN A 276 -32.59 -5.94 -5.92
C GLN A 276 -33.65 -7.05 -5.97
N ASP A 277 -33.67 -7.86 -7.02
CA ASP A 277 -34.58 -9.00 -7.16
C ASP A 277 -34.31 -10.06 -6.08
N LEU A 278 -33.06 -10.51 -5.92
CA LEU A 278 -32.64 -11.46 -4.88
C LEU A 278 -32.97 -10.93 -3.47
N SER A 279 -32.65 -9.66 -3.20
CA SER A 279 -32.98 -9.02 -1.92
C SER A 279 -34.48 -8.94 -1.67
N SER A 280 -35.28 -8.67 -2.70
CA SER A 280 -36.74 -8.59 -2.60
C SER A 280 -37.34 -9.98 -2.34
N ARG A 281 -36.87 -11.02 -3.03
CA ARG A 281 -37.31 -12.41 -2.83
C ARG A 281 -37.00 -12.93 -1.44
N ILE A 282 -35.80 -12.64 -0.92
CA ILE A 282 -35.44 -13.02 0.46
C ILE A 282 -36.29 -12.26 1.48
N SER A 283 -36.51 -10.96 1.28
CA SER A 283 -37.29 -10.12 2.21
C SER A 283 -38.78 -10.46 2.19
N GLN A 284 -39.31 -10.89 1.06
CA GLN A 284 -40.70 -11.32 0.93
C GLN A 284 -40.94 -12.74 1.45
N GLY A 285 -39.87 -13.48 1.78
CA GLY A 285 -39.94 -14.80 2.40
C GLY A 285 -41.05 -15.65 1.82
N LEU A 286 -41.02 -15.86 0.49
CA LEU A 286 -42.02 -16.56 -0.33
C LEU A 286 -43.34 -16.78 0.41
N GLN A 287 -44.12 -15.71 0.59
CA GLN A 287 -45.56 -15.89 0.73
C GLN A 287 -46.06 -16.44 -0.60
N HIS A 288 -46.06 -17.77 -0.70
CA HIS A 288 -46.76 -18.62 -1.66
C HIS A 288 -47.12 -17.97 -2.99
N ASN A 289 -46.45 -18.38 -4.08
CA ASN A 289 -47.13 -19.05 -5.21
C ASN A 289 -46.21 -19.19 -6.42
N GLU A 290 -46.26 -20.41 -6.97
CA GLU A 290 -46.42 -20.73 -8.39
C GLU A 290 -46.15 -19.61 -9.40
N LEU A 291 -45.13 -19.83 -10.23
CA LEU A 291 -45.20 -19.71 -11.68
C LEU A 291 -44.20 -20.69 -12.33
#